data_AF-A0A3B9BEC2-F1
#
_entry.id   AF-A0A3B9BEC2-F1
#
_cell.length_a   1.000
_cell.length_b   1.000
_cell.length_c   1.000
_cell.angle_alpha   90.00
_cell.angle_beta   90.00
_cell.angle_gamma   90.00
#
_symmetry.space_group_name_H-M   'P 1'
#
loop_
_entity.id
_entity.type
_entity.pdbx_description
1 polymer ?
#
loop_
_entity_poly.entity_id
_entity_poly.type
_entity_poly.pdbx_seq_one_letter_code
_entity_poly.pdbx_strand_id
1 'polypeptide(L)'
;MFFKSTYLSFRLKLLLSVFGVNLIVGAIIIFIAYNDIVNSQRDLIEQHISNLGTRLAEQLKPALDFDDKETVAEITDGILSNPDTESVFIWKVDPFRHLPEEDNQFPLPDTSVSMELFFGKEKSPSLQIN
;
A
#
# COMPACT_ATOMS: atom_id res chain seq x y z
N MET A 1 16.79 -69.80 -3.82
CA MET A 1 15.54 -69.01 -3.85
C MET A 1 15.82 -67.59 -3.37
N PHE A 2 16.41 -66.71 -4.20
CA PHE A 2 16.72 -65.31 -3.78
C PHE A 2 16.62 -64.22 -4.87
N PHE A 3 16.34 -64.58 -6.13
CA PHE A 3 16.36 -63.60 -7.24
C PHE A 3 15.08 -62.75 -7.41
N LYS A 4 13.99 -63.08 -6.71
CA LYS A 4 12.67 -62.44 -6.92
C LYS A 4 12.51 -61.09 -6.19
N SER A 5 13.21 -60.89 -5.08
CA SER A 5 13.15 -59.66 -4.26
C SER A 5 13.85 -58.47 -4.95
N THR A 6 15.01 -58.72 -5.55
CA THR A 6 15.88 -57.67 -6.13
C THR A 6 15.25 -56.95 -7.32
N TYR A 7 14.49 -57.65 -8.17
CA TYR A 7 13.85 -57.07 -9.37
C TYR A 7 12.64 -56.18 -9.04
N LEU A 8 11.86 -56.52 -8.00
CA LEU A 8 10.76 -55.68 -7.51
C LEU A 8 11.30 -54.38 -6.90
N SER A 9 12.41 -54.47 -6.16
CA SER A 9 13.10 -53.30 -5.59
C SER A 9 13.61 -52.34 -6.67
N PHE A 10 14.08 -52.86 -7.82
CA PHE A 10 14.55 -52.02 -8.92
C PHE A 10 13.41 -51.23 -9.56
N ARG A 11 12.28 -51.88 -9.88
CA ARG A 11 11.13 -51.23 -10.50
C ARG A 11 10.47 -50.20 -9.57
N LEU A 12 10.36 -50.52 -8.29
CA LEU A 12 9.80 -49.60 -7.28
C LEU A 12 10.71 -48.39 -7.06
N LYS A 13 12.03 -48.58 -6.99
CA LYS A 13 13.00 -47.47 -6.91
C LYS A 13 12.94 -46.54 -8.12
N LEU A 14 12.77 -47.12 -9.31
CA LEU A 14 12.65 -46.32 -10.55
C LEU A 14 11.36 -45.50 -10.56
N LEU A 15 10.23 -46.10 -10.18
CA LEU A 15 8.95 -45.40 -10.07
C LEU A 15 9.00 -44.30 -9.01
N LEU A 16 9.57 -44.57 -7.84
CA LEU A 16 9.74 -43.58 -6.77
C LEU A 16 10.68 -42.44 -7.18
N SER A 17 11.71 -42.74 -7.97
CA SER A 17 12.61 -41.73 -8.52
C SER A 17 11.89 -40.83 -9.52
N VAL A 18 11.11 -41.39 -10.44
CA VAL A 18 10.34 -40.60 -11.41
C VAL A 18 9.27 -39.77 -10.70
N PHE A 19 8.58 -40.35 -9.72
CA PHE A 19 7.60 -39.62 -8.92
C PHE A 19 8.25 -38.50 -8.10
N GLY A 20 9.37 -38.77 -7.44
CA GLY A 20 10.10 -37.79 -6.64
C GLY A 20 10.61 -36.62 -7.46
N VAL A 21 11.18 -36.89 -8.65
CA VAL A 21 11.63 -35.82 -9.56
C VAL A 21 10.45 -34.96 -10.02
N ASN A 22 9.32 -35.57 -10.41
CA ASN A 22 8.14 -34.81 -10.80
C ASN A 22 7.56 -33.97 -9.65
N LEU A 23 7.59 -34.49 -8.41
CA LEU A 23 7.13 -33.77 -7.23
C LEU A 23 8.04 -32.57 -6.93
N ILE A 24 9.36 -32.74 -7.02
CA ILE A 24 10.32 -31.65 -6.83
C ILE A 24 10.14 -30.58 -7.91
N VAL A 25 10.03 -30.98 -9.17
CA VAL A 25 9.83 -30.04 -10.29
C VAL A 25 8.50 -29.29 -10.13
N GLY A 26 7.42 -29.98 -9.78
CA GLY A 26 6.12 -29.36 -9.50
C GLY A 26 6.18 -28.35 -8.35
N ALA A 27 6.85 -28.70 -7.24
CA ALA A 27 7.01 -27.80 -6.11
C ALA A 27 7.80 -26.53 -6.47
N ILE A 28 8.85 -26.65 -7.29
CA ILE A 28 9.63 -25.50 -7.76
C ILE A 28 8.78 -24.57 -8.64
N ILE A 29 8.01 -25.13 -9.58
CA ILE A 29 7.13 -24.34 -10.45
C ILE A 29 6.08 -23.58 -9.62
N ILE A 30 5.46 -24.25 -8.65
CA ILE A 30 4.48 -23.63 -7.75
C ILE A 30 5.12 -22.51 -6.94
N PHE A 31 6.34 -22.73 -6.43
CA PHE A 31 7.07 -21.73 -5.65
C PHE A 31 7.38 -20.47 -6.47
N ILE A 32 7.91 -20.64 -7.69
CA ILE A 32 8.21 -19.50 -8.59
C ILE A 32 6.93 -18.76 -8.93
N ALA A 33 5.88 -19.46 -9.34
CA ALA A 33 4.60 -18.84 -9.71
C ALA A 33 3.99 -18.06 -8.53
N TYR A 34 4.04 -18.62 -7.31
CA TYR A 34 3.54 -17.93 -6.12
C TYR A 34 4.32 -16.65 -5.85
N ASN A 35 5.66 -16.71 -5.91
CA ASN A 35 6.51 -15.55 -5.69
C ASN A 35 6.26 -14.44 -6.73
N ASP A 36 6.14 -14.80 -8.01
CA ASP A 36 5.87 -13.84 -9.08
C ASP A 36 4.48 -13.20 -8.94
N ILE A 37 3.46 -13.98 -8.59
CA ILE A 37 2.09 -13.47 -8.36
C ILE A 37 2.07 -12.50 -7.18
N VAL A 38 2.69 -12.87 -6.06
CA VAL A 38 2.71 -12.02 -4.85
C VAL A 38 3.46 -10.72 -5.11
N ASN A 39 4.63 -10.79 -5.75
CA ASN A 39 5.40 -9.59 -6.08
C ASN A 39 4.66 -8.71 -7.09
N SER A 40 4.03 -9.30 -8.11
CA SER A 40 3.24 -8.54 -9.08
C SER A 40 2.02 -7.85 -8.45
N GLN A 41 1.30 -8.54 -7.56
CA GLN A 41 0.18 -7.92 -6.84
C GLN A 41 0.64 -6.76 -5.97
N ARG A 42 1.78 -6.92 -5.29
CA ARG A 42 2.36 -5.85 -4.48
C ARG A 42 2.71 -4.62 -5.34
N ASP A 43 3.40 -4.80 -6.45
CA ASP A 43 3.77 -3.70 -7.35
C ASP A 43 2.55 -2.98 -7.90
N LEU A 44 1.49 -3.73 -8.26
CA LEU A 44 0.23 -3.15 -8.73
C LEU A 44 -0.45 -2.32 -7.65
N ILE A 45 -0.45 -2.79 -6.40
CA ILE A 45 -1.01 -2.06 -5.26
C ILE A 45 -0.19 -0.79 -4.98
N GLU A 46 1.14 -0.87 -4.96
CA GLU A 46 2.01 0.29 -4.75
C GLU A 46 1.85 1.34 -5.85
N GLN A 47 1.78 0.92 -7.12
CA GLN A 47 1.51 1.83 -8.24
C GLN A 47 0.12 2.46 -8.16
N HIS A 48 -0.90 1.67 -7.79
CA HIS A 48 -2.26 2.18 -7.65
C HIS A 48 -2.36 3.22 -6.53
N ILE A 49 -1.77 2.93 -5.36
CA ILE A 49 -1.76 3.85 -4.21
C ILE A 49 -0.98 5.13 -4.53
N SER A 50 0.20 5.04 -5.14
CA SER A 50 0.99 6.22 -5.49
C SER A 50 0.28 7.12 -6.50
N ASN A 51 -0.38 6.54 -7.51
CA ASN A 51 -1.14 7.30 -8.49
C ASN A 51 -2.39 7.93 -7.86
N LEU A 52 -3.13 7.19 -7.04
CA LEU A 52 -4.28 7.73 -6.31
C LEU A 52 -3.85 8.87 -5.38
N GLY A 53 -2.80 8.67 -4.59
CA GLY A 53 -2.24 9.68 -3.70
C GLY A 53 -1.81 10.94 -4.44
N THR A 54 -1.15 10.80 -5.59
CA THR A 54 -0.73 11.94 -6.43
C THR A 54 -1.93 12.72 -6.95
N ARG A 55 -2.96 12.04 -7.48
CA ARG A 55 -4.16 12.69 -8.01
C ARG A 55 -4.97 13.38 -6.91
N LEU A 56 -5.07 12.78 -5.72
CA LEU A 56 -5.70 13.40 -4.57
C LEU A 56 -4.90 14.62 -4.10
N ALA A 57 -3.58 14.53 -4.05
CA ALA A 57 -2.72 15.66 -3.72
C ALA A 57 -2.87 16.81 -4.73
N GLU A 58 -2.95 16.52 -6.03
CA GLU A 58 -3.20 17.52 -7.07
C GLU A 58 -4.56 18.20 -6.94
N GLN A 59 -5.61 17.46 -6.59
CA GLN A 59 -6.94 18.02 -6.34
C GLN A 59 -6.99 18.85 -5.06
N LEU A 60 -6.30 18.39 -4.02
CA LEU A 60 -6.33 19.01 -2.71
C LEU A 60 -5.42 20.24 -2.62
N LYS A 61 -4.30 20.26 -3.36
CA LYS A 61 -3.34 21.36 -3.37
C LYS A 61 -3.95 22.75 -3.56
N PRO A 62 -4.77 23.03 -4.61
CA PRO A 62 -5.37 24.35 -4.77
C PRO A 62 -6.30 24.71 -3.61
N ALA A 63 -7.11 23.76 -3.13
CA ALA A 63 -8.01 24.01 -1.99
C ALA A 63 -7.24 24.30 -0.70
N LEU A 64 -6.07 23.67 -0.50
CA LEU A 64 -5.19 23.90 0.64
C LEU A 64 -4.40 25.21 0.53
N ASP A 65 -4.00 25.62 -0.68
CA ASP A 65 -3.27 26.87 -0.94
C ASP A 65 -4.16 28.10 -0.72
N PHE A 66 -5.46 27.98 -0.99
CA PHE A 66 -6.44 29.06 -0.77
C PHE A 66 -7.16 28.99 0.58
N ASP A 67 -6.74 28.09 1.49
CA ASP A 67 -7.39 27.82 2.77
C ASP A 67 -8.92 27.59 2.66
N ASP A 68 -9.37 27.02 1.54
CA ASP A 68 -10.78 26.77 1.24
C ASP A 68 -11.25 25.47 1.89
N LYS A 69 -11.69 25.59 3.15
CA LYS A 69 -12.19 24.48 3.95
C LYS A 69 -13.44 23.81 3.39
N GLU A 70 -14.25 24.53 2.60
CA GLU A 70 -15.48 24.00 2.01
C GLU A 70 -15.14 23.04 0.87
N THR A 71 -14.27 23.46 -0.05
CA THR A 71 -13.78 22.60 -1.13
C THR A 71 -12.99 21.40 -0.59
N VAL A 72 -12.18 21.59 0.46
CA VAL A 72 -11.48 20.48 1.13
C VAL A 72 -12.46 19.47 1.74
N ALA A 73 -13.56 19.94 2.33
CA ALA A 73 -14.60 19.07 2.88
C ALA A 73 -15.33 18.28 1.79
N GLU A 74 -15.66 18.91 0.66
CA GLU A 74 -16.30 18.26 -0.50
C GLU A 74 -15.41 17.14 -1.08
N ILE A 75 -14.12 17.44 -1.30
CA ILE A 75 -13.15 16.43 -1.78
C ILE A 75 -13.05 15.29 -0.77
N THR A 76 -12.97 15.61 0.52
CA THR A 76 -12.88 14.61 1.59
C THR A 76 -14.13 13.74 1.67
N ASP A 77 -15.32 14.30 1.45
CA ASP A 77 -16.58 13.55 1.38
C ASP A 77 -16.64 12.62 0.16
N GLY A 78 -16.09 13.06 -0.97
CA GLY A 78 -15.85 12.19 -2.12
C GLY A 78 -14.97 10.98 -1.77
N ILE A 79 -13.92 11.18 -0.97
CA ILE A 79 -13.02 10.10 -0.53
C ILE A 79 -13.70 9.16 0.48
N LEU A 80 -14.46 9.69 1.43
CA LEU A 80 -15.20 8.94 2.46
C LEU A 80 -16.39 8.15 1.90
N SER A 81 -16.87 8.51 0.71
CA SER A 81 -17.90 7.75 -0.01
C SER A 81 -17.43 6.34 -0.41
N ASN A 82 -16.11 6.13 -0.49
CA ASN A 82 -15.55 4.81 -0.74
C ASN A 82 -15.84 3.88 0.47
N PRO A 83 -16.40 2.67 0.26
CA PRO A 83 -16.63 1.70 1.33
C PRO A 83 -15.35 1.37 2.12
N ASP A 84 -14.18 1.39 1.47
CA ASP A 84 -12.90 0.99 2.07
C ASP A 84 -12.20 2.10 2.87
N THR A 85 -12.76 3.32 2.90
CA THR A 85 -12.20 4.45 3.64
C THR A 85 -12.99 4.71 4.92
N GLU A 86 -12.31 4.71 6.08
CA GLU A 86 -12.92 5.00 7.39
C GLU A 86 -12.70 6.44 7.87
N SER A 87 -11.55 7.03 7.56
CA SER A 87 -11.18 8.37 8.03
C SER A 87 -10.21 9.05 7.08
N VAL A 88 -10.30 10.38 6.97
CA VAL A 88 -9.37 11.18 6.19
C VAL A 88 -8.86 12.33 7.05
N PHE A 89 -7.54 12.44 7.17
CA PHE A 89 -6.86 13.52 7.89
C PHE A 89 -5.86 14.21 6.95
N ILE A 90 -5.96 15.53 6.87
CA ILE A 90 -5.15 16.40 6.03
C ILE A 90 -4.30 17.27 6.94
N TRP A 91 -2.98 17.19 6.73
CA TRP A 91 -1.99 17.94 7.48
C TRP A 91 -1.38 18.99 6.57
N LYS A 92 -1.32 20.24 7.02
CA LYS A 92 -0.64 21.32 6.31
C LYS A 92 0.68 21.59 7.01
N VAL A 93 1.74 21.53 6.22
CA VAL A 93 3.06 22.01 6.64
C VAL A 93 3.13 23.48 6.29
N ASP A 94 3.27 24.34 7.31
CA ASP A 94 3.54 25.75 7.12
C ASP A 94 5.01 26.03 7.45
N PRO A 95 5.89 26.12 6.44
CA PRO A 95 7.30 26.38 6.67
C PRO A 95 7.59 27.81 7.15
N PHE A 96 6.60 28.71 7.12
CA PHE A 96 6.77 30.13 7.42
C PHE A 96 6.15 30.59 8.74
N ARG A 97 5.40 29.72 9.43
CA ARG A 97 4.80 30.00 10.77
C ARG A 97 5.79 30.38 11.87
N HIS A 98 7.08 30.20 11.65
CA HIS A 98 8.15 30.57 12.59
C HIS A 98 8.98 31.77 12.14
N LEU A 99 8.59 32.48 11.08
CA LEU A 99 9.21 33.75 10.74
C LEU A 99 8.46 34.88 11.45
N PRO A 100 8.96 35.40 12.59
CA PRO A 100 8.50 36.70 13.04
C PRO A 100 8.80 37.71 11.93
N GLU A 101 7.84 38.59 11.65
CA GLU A 101 8.04 39.77 10.82
C GLU A 101 9.09 40.68 11.48
N GLU A 102 10.39 40.37 11.36
CA GLU A 102 11.45 41.37 11.39
C GLU A 102 12.81 40.79 10.96
N ASP A 103 13.35 41.43 9.93
CA ASP A 103 14.77 41.59 9.58
C ASP A 103 15.60 40.39 9.04
N ASN A 104 15.77 40.41 7.71
CA ASN A 104 17.02 40.14 6.97
C ASN A 104 18.05 39.13 7.54
N GLN A 105 17.66 37.92 7.93
CA GLN A 105 18.60 36.81 8.08
C GLN A 105 18.10 35.55 7.39
N PHE A 106 18.96 35.00 6.53
CA PHE A 106 18.79 33.71 5.85
C PHE A 106 18.42 32.62 6.87
N PRO A 107 17.43 31.76 6.61
CA PRO A 107 17.03 30.75 7.57
C PRO A 107 18.11 29.66 7.68
N LEU A 108 18.50 29.36 8.92
CA LEU A 108 19.33 28.22 9.31
C LEU A 108 18.59 26.88 9.07
N PRO A 109 19.30 25.76 8.85
CA PRO A 109 18.75 24.53 8.26
C PRO A 109 17.96 23.63 9.23
N ASP A 110 17.76 24.05 10.48
CA ASP A 110 17.17 23.22 11.55
C ASP A 110 15.76 23.68 11.97
N THR A 111 14.97 24.21 11.03
CA THR A 111 13.57 24.54 11.31
C THR A 111 12.76 23.25 11.45
N SER A 112 12.42 22.89 12.69
CA SER A 112 11.44 21.83 12.98
C SER A 112 10.15 22.14 12.22
N VAL A 113 9.86 21.35 11.20
CA VAL A 113 8.67 21.49 10.36
C VAL A 113 7.44 21.28 11.24
N SER A 114 6.75 22.35 11.61
CA SER A 114 5.50 22.28 12.36
C SER A 114 4.40 21.73 11.44
N MET A 115 4.06 20.45 11.61
CA MET A 115 2.90 19.84 10.98
C MET A 115 1.67 20.15 11.81
N GLU A 116 0.74 20.92 11.25
CA GLU A 116 -0.54 21.16 11.88
C GLU A 116 -1.66 20.42 11.13
N LEU A 117 -2.58 19.84 11.89
CA LEU A 117 -3.79 19.24 11.33
C LEU A 117 -4.65 20.36 10.73
N PHE A 118 -4.83 20.31 9.41
CA PHE A 118 -5.60 21.31 8.68
C PHE A 118 -7.08 20.93 8.64
N PHE A 119 -7.38 19.66 8.40
CA PHE A 119 -8.73 19.14 8.30
C PHE A 119 -8.78 17.66 8.66
N GLY A 120 -9.79 17.22 9.41
CA GLY A 120 -9.98 15.83 9.77
C GLY A 120 -11.45 15.48 9.75
N LYS A 121 -11.83 14.43 9.03
CA LYS A 121 -13.20 13.94 8.98
C LYS A 121 -13.21 12.42 9.03
N GLU A 122 -13.94 11.91 10.00
CA GLU A 122 -14.19 10.48 10.15
C GLU A 122 -15.52 10.13 9.49
N LYS A 123 -15.61 8.93 8.94
CA LYS A 123 -16.87 8.41 8.40
C LYS A 123 -17.85 8.26 9.55
N SER A 124 -18.86 9.12 9.58
CA SER A 124 -19.95 8.98 10.54
C SER A 124 -20.53 7.57 10.38
N PRO A 125 -20.66 6.77 11.46
CA PRO A 125 -21.29 5.48 11.36
C PRO A 125 -22.70 5.72 10.83
N SER A 126 -22.94 5.29 9.59
CA SER A 126 -24.29 5.29 9.04
C SER A 126 -25.12 4.47 10.01
N LEU A 127 -26.06 5.13 10.67
CA LEU A 127 -27.14 4.52 11.42
C LEU A 127 -27.71 3.41 10.53
N GLN A 128 -27.38 2.16 10.85
CA GLN A 128 -28.09 1.02 10.30
C GLN A 128 -29.50 1.09 10.87
N ILE A 129 -30.39 1.77 10.15
CA ILE A 129 -31.82 1.67 10.38
C ILE A 129 -32.26 0.40 9.66
N ASN A 130 -32.44 -0.63 10.51
CA ASN A 130 -33.12 -1.92 10.32
C ASN A 130 -33.95 -2.10 9.05
#